data_AF-A0A1H1WUM2-F1
#
_entry.id   AF-A0A1H1WUM2-F1
#
_cell.length_a   1.000
_cell.length_b   1.000
_cell.length_c   1.000
_cell.angle_alpha   90.00
_cell.angle_beta   90.00
_cell.angle_gamma   90.00
#
_symmetry.space_group_name_H-M   'P 1'
#
loop_
_entity.id
_entity.type
_entity.pdbx_description
1 polymer ?
#
loop_
_entity_poly.entity_id
_entity_poly.type
_entity_poly.pdbx_seq_one_letter_code
_entity_poly.pdbx_strand_id
1 'polypeptide(L)' 'MELLGLLLFVLWVLIATICTILADGRGHTPDIRSGSPWSAGNLPSEPYASLRM' A
#
# COMPACT_ATOMS: atom_id res chain seq x y z
N MET A 1 34.55 20.02 -16.78
CA MET A 1 34.58 18.70 -16.11
C MET A 1 33.76 18.70 -14.83
N GLU A 2 33.90 19.71 -13.96
CA GLU A 2 33.19 19.75 -12.67
C GLU A 2 31.67 19.92 -12.79
N LEU A 3 31.20 20.81 -13.69
CA LEU A 3 29.76 21.02 -13.94
C LEU A 3 29.05 19.75 -14.42
N LEU A 4 29.71 18.94 -15.25
CA LEU A 4 29.15 17.68 -15.73
C LEU A 4 29.03 16.65 -14.59
N GLY A 5 30.02 16.60 -13.69
CA GLY A 5 29.98 15.75 -12.50
C GLY A 5 28.85 16.16 -11.54
N LEU A 6 28.69 17.47 -11.29
CA LEU A 6 27.61 18.00 -10.47
C LEU A 6 26.24 17.70 -11.07
N LEU A 7 26.07 17.89 -12.38
CA LEU A 7 24.82 17.58 -13.07
C LEU A 7 24.46 16.09 -12.92
N LEU A 8 25.43 15.20 -13.10
CA LEU A 8 25.21 13.76 -12.98
C LEU A 8 24.86 13.37 -11.54
N PHE A 9 25.50 13.99 -10.55
CA PHE A 9 25.21 13.76 -9.14
C PHE A 9 23.79 14.18 -8.78
N VAL A 10 23.36 15.37 -9.19
CA VAL A 10 21.99 15.86 -8.96
C VAL A 10 20.96 14.94 -9.61
N LEU A 11 21.21 14.52 -10.87
CA LEU A 11 20.34 13.59 -11.57
C LEU A 11 20.23 12.25 -10.82
N TRP A 12 21.35 11.73 -10.32
CA TRP A 12 21.39 10.49 -9.57
C TRP A 12 20.57 10.58 -8.27
N VAL A 13 20.73 11.67 -7.51
CA VAL A 13 19.94 11.91 -6.29
C VAL A 13 18.44 11.99 -6.59
N LEU A 14 18.06 12.65 -7.68
CA LEU A 14 16.66 12.76 -8.09
C LEU A 14 16.05 11.38 -8.41
N ILE A 15 16.77 10.57 -9.19
CA ILE A 15 16.34 9.20 -9.54
C ILE A 15 16.21 8.34 -8.28
N ALA A 16 17.21 8.37 -7.40
CA ALA A 16 17.18 7.62 -6.15
C ALA A 16 15.95 8.00 -5.30
N THR A 17 15.64 9.29 -5.20
CA THR A 17 14.49 9.80 -4.44
C THR A 17 13.16 9.33 -5.04
N ILE A 18 13.02 9.35 -6.36
CA ILE A 18 11.80 8.86 -7.01
C ILE A 18 11.64 7.34 -6.77
N CYS A 19 12.73 6.58 -6.91
CA CYS A 19 12.72 5.14 -6.65
C CYS A 19 12.33 4.81 -5.21
N THR A 20 12.84 5.55 -4.22
CA THR A 20 12.49 5.33 -2.82
C THR A 20 11.02 5.65 -2.55
N ILE A 21 10.51 6.77 -3.05
CA ILE A 21 9.08 7.12 -2.93
C ILE A 21 8.20 6.05 -3.59
N LEU A 22 8.57 5.55 -4.76
CA LEU A 22 7.83 4.51 -5.46
C LEU A 22 7.89 3.15 -4.77
N ALA A 23 9.00 2.82 -4.12
CA ALA A 23 9.15 1.59 -3.34
C ALA A 23 8.31 1.65 -2.05
N ASP A 24 8.31 2.80 -1.38
CA ASP A 24 7.59 3.04 -0.13
C ASP A 24 6.08 3.21 -0.37
N GLY A 25 5.70 4.10 -1.30
CA GLY A 25 4.31 4.42 -1.62
C GLY A 25 3.53 3.30 -2.30
N ARG A 26 4.22 2.28 -2.86
CA ARG A 26 3.53 1.07 -3.32
C ARG A 26 3.02 0.19 -2.19
N GLY A 27 3.46 0.44 -0.95
CA GLY A 27 3.07 -0.31 0.23
C GLY A 27 3.50 -1.78 0.11
N HIS A 28 4.44 -2.21 0.93
CA HIS A 28 4.49 -3.64 1.19
C HIS A 28 3.28 -3.98 2.07
N THR A 29 2.17 -4.42 1.46
CA THR A 29 1.09 -5.06 2.20
C THR A 29 1.52 -6.50 2.40
N PRO A 30 2.03 -6.88 3.60
CA PRO A 30 2.35 -8.27 3.86
C PRO A 30 1.07 -9.10 3.69
N ASP A 31 1.20 -10.30 3.12
CA ASP A 31 0.10 -11.24 3.03
C ASP A 31 -0.26 -11.73 4.44
N ILE A 32 -1.14 -11.00 5.13
CA ILE A 32 -1.64 -11.38 6.43
C ILE A 32 -2.74 -12.41 6.20
N ARG A 33 -2.36 -13.68 6.29
CA ARG A 33 -3.33 -14.79 6.24
C ARG A 33 -4.17 -14.78 7.52
N SER A 34 -5.46 -14.47 7.41
CA SER A 34 -6.38 -14.60 8.53
C SER A 34 -6.51 -16.07 8.94
N GLY A 35 -6.18 -16.40 10.19
CA GLY A 35 -6.38 -17.75 10.75
C GLY A 35 -7.84 -18.09 11.04
N SER A 36 -8.73 -17.08 11.00
CA SER A 36 -10.17 -17.23 11.18
C SER A 36 -10.92 -16.97 9.88
N PRO A 37 -12.03 -17.67 9.59
CA PRO A 37 -12.95 -17.25 8.54
C PRO A 37 -13.44 -15.82 8.81
N TRP A 38 -13.61 -15.06 7.73
CA TRP A 38 -14.22 -13.74 7.81
C TRP A 38 -15.68 -13.88 8.23
N SER A 39 -16.10 -13.06 9.19
CA SER A 39 -17.50 -12.90 9.58
C SER A 39 -17.78 -11.41 9.71
N ALA A 40 -18.95 -10.98 9.25
CA ALA A 40 -19.44 -9.62 9.45
C ALA A 40 -19.83 -9.33 10.93
N GLY A 41 -19.69 -10.33 11.82
CA GLY A 41 -20.11 -10.24 13.21
C GLY A 41 -21.64 -10.16 13.31
N ASN A 42 -22.12 -9.58 14.42
CA ASN A 42 -23.54 -9.34 14.61
C ASN A 42 -23.93 -8.04 13.89
N LEU A 43 -24.63 -8.16 12.77
CA LEU A 43 -25.10 -7.01 12.00
C LEU A 43 -26.43 -6.49 12.56
N PRO A 44 -26.62 -5.16 12.67
CA PRO A 44 -27.93 -4.59 13.03
C PRO A 44 -29.06 -4.97 12.06
N SER A 45 -28.71 -5.44 10.86
CA SER A 45 -29.65 -5.87 9.82
C SER A 45 -30.05 -7.34 9.88
N GLU A 46 -29.45 -8.16 10.73
CA GLU A 46 -29.84 -9.56 10.96
C GLU A 46 -31.36 -9.78 11.12
N PRO A 47 -32.11 -8.99 11.91
CA PRO A 47 -33.55 -9.19 12.08
C PRO A 47 -34.36 -9.04 10.79
N TYR A 48 -33.84 -8.36 9.77
CA TYR A 48 -34.52 -8.20 8.48
C TYR A 48 -34.18 -9.31 7.47
N ALA A 49 -33.07 -10.02 7.68
CA ALA A 49 -32.67 -11.13 6.81
C ALA A 49 -33.53 -12.37 7.03
N SER A 50 -33.93 -12.65 8.28
CA SER A 50 -34.82 -13.77 8.64
C SER A 50 -36.28 -13.56 8.22
N LEU A 51 -36.68 -12.33 7.94
CA LEU A 51 -38.04 -11.95 7.55
C LEU A 51 -38.34 -12.22 6.06
N ARG A 52 -37.33 -12.64 5.28
CA ARG A 52 -37.44 -12.95 3.85
C ARG A 52 -37.68 -14.44 3.56
N MET A 53 -37.82 -15.29 4.59
CA MET A 53 -38.19 -16.71 4.45
C MET A 53 -39.66 -16.93 4.80
#